data_AF-A0A832J681-F1
#
_entry.id   AF-A0A832J681-F1
#
_cell.length_a   1.000
_cell.length_b   1.000
_cell.length_c   1.000
_cell.angle_alpha   90.00
_cell.angle_beta   90.00
_cell.angle_gamma   90.00
#
_symmetry.space_group_name_H-M   'P 1'
#
loop_
_entity.id
_entity.type
_entity.pdbx_description
1 polymer ?
#
loop_
_entity_poly.entity_id
_entity_poly.type
_entity_poly.pdbx_seq_one_letter_code
_entity_poly.pdbx_strand_id
1 'polypeptide(L)'
;QVVVEMERFLNTLGTIAQVTPLLGLLGTVVGMIKVFTAITAGGVGNASHLAGGISEALITTAAGLTVAIPALMCYRYFQRKVDELVISMEQESLKLVEVLLGLRERDLTDGE
;
A
#
# COMPACT_ATOMS: atom_id res chain seq x y z
N GLN A 1 -10.81 19.79 -2.33
CA GLN A 1 -9.34 19.97 -2.37
C GLN A 1 -8.65 19.38 -1.13
N VAL A 2 -9.17 19.60 0.09
CA VAL A 2 -8.55 19.11 1.35
C VAL A 2 -8.34 17.59 1.38
N VAL A 3 -9.30 16.79 0.88
CA VAL A 3 -9.18 15.32 0.80
C VAL A 3 -7.99 14.86 -0.04
N VAL A 4 -7.78 15.48 -1.20
CA VAL A 4 -6.67 15.15 -2.11
C VAL A 4 -5.30 15.41 -1.44
N GLU A 5 -5.23 16.41 -0.57
CA GLU A 5 -4.01 16.75 0.17
C GLU A 5 -3.71 15.72 1.28
N MET A 6 -4.76 15.19 1.93
CA MET A 6 -4.64 14.13 2.94
C MET A 6 -4.22 12.78 2.33
N GLU A 7 -4.66 12.48 1.10
CA GLU A 7 -4.34 11.24 0.40
C GLU A 7 -2.98 11.25 -0.31
N ARG A 8 -2.35 12.43 -0.46
CA ARG A 8 -1.13 12.61 -1.29
C ARG A 8 -0.03 11.60 -0.95
N PHE A 9 0.27 11.41 0.34
CA PHE A 9 1.30 10.47 0.79
C PHE A 9 0.80 9.02 0.90
N LEU A 10 -0.52 8.83 1.01
CA LEU A 10 -1.13 7.49 1.04
C LEU A 10 -1.02 6.80 -0.32
N ASN A 11 -1.26 7.53 -1.41
CA ASN A 11 -1.08 6.98 -2.76
C ASN A 11 0.36 6.50 -3.01
N THR A 12 1.36 7.25 -2.51
CA THR A 12 2.77 6.83 -2.62
C THR A 12 3.03 5.57 -1.80
N LEU A 13 2.49 5.49 -0.58
CA LEU A 13 2.63 4.32 0.29
C LEU A 13 1.96 3.06 -0.31
N GLY A 14 0.77 3.23 -0.88
CA GLY A 14 0.05 2.16 -1.60
C GLY A 14 0.79 1.69 -2.85
N THR A 15 1.49 2.60 -3.53
CA THR A 15 2.35 2.24 -4.68
C THR A 15 3.56 1.42 -4.21
N ILE A 16 4.24 1.84 -3.14
CA ILE A 16 5.37 1.09 -2.56
C ILE A 16 4.91 -0.31 -2.16
N ALA A 17 3.79 -0.44 -1.44
CA ALA A 17 3.24 -1.72 -1.02
C ALA A 17 3.02 -2.70 -2.19
N GLN A 18 2.66 -2.19 -3.38
CA GLN A 18 2.42 -2.99 -4.58
C GLN A 18 3.69 -3.28 -5.39
N VAL A 19 4.62 -2.32 -5.47
CA VAL A 19 5.84 -2.43 -6.28
C VAL A 19 6.92 -3.27 -5.57
N THR A 20 7.01 -3.21 -4.25
CA THR A 20 8.05 -3.91 -3.49
C THR A 20 8.05 -5.44 -3.69
N PRO A 21 6.91 -6.18 -3.68
CA PRO A 21 6.91 -7.60 -4.02
C PRO A 21 7.40 -7.89 -5.43
N LEU A 22 7.05 -7.04 -6.40
CA LEU A 22 7.49 -7.16 -7.79
C LEU A 22 9.00 -6.98 -7.91
N LEU A 23 9.60 -6.09 -7.10
CA LEU A 23 11.05 -5.94 -7.00
C LEU A 23 11.72 -7.17 -6.38
N GLY A 24 11.10 -7.80 -5.38
CA GLY A 24 11.61 -9.06 -4.79
C GLY A 24 11.62 -10.21 -5.80
N LEU A 25 10.55 -10.31 -6.61
CA LEU A 25 10.46 -11.24 -7.74
C LEU A 25 11.46 -10.91 -8.85
N LEU A 26 11.69 -9.63 -9.16
CA LEU A 26 12.75 -9.26 -10.10
C LEU A 26 14.12 -9.75 -9.60
N GLY A 27 14.36 -9.65 -8.29
CA GLY A 27 15.56 -10.17 -7.64
C GLY A 27 15.75 -11.68 -7.84
N THR A 28 14.68 -12.48 -7.78
CA THR A 28 14.80 -13.93 -8.06
C THR A 28 15.17 -14.20 -9.50
N VAL A 29 14.57 -13.47 -10.44
CA VAL A 29 14.89 -13.61 -11.88
C VAL A 29 16.36 -13.29 -12.11
N VAL A 30 16.87 -12.19 -11.55
CA VAL A 30 18.29 -11.81 -11.67
C VAL A 30 19.20 -12.85 -11.02
N GLY A 31 18.84 -13.36 -9.83
CA GLY A 31 19.60 -14.41 -9.13
C GLY A 31 19.68 -15.70 -9.96
N MET A 32 18.57 -16.14 -10.52
CA MET A 32 18.52 -17.33 -11.38
C MET A 32 19.33 -17.16 -12.67
N ILE A 33 19.35 -15.97 -13.28
CA ILE A 33 20.20 -15.69 -14.45
C ILE A 33 21.69 -15.85 -14.12
N LYS A 34 22.13 -15.35 -12.95
CA LYS A 34 23.52 -15.51 -12.48
C LYS A 34 23.87 -16.98 -12.28
N VAL A 35 22.96 -17.74 -11.65
CA VAL A 35 23.10 -19.18 -11.42
C VAL A 35 23.26 -19.94 -12.74
N PHE A 36 22.40 -19.69 -13.73
CA PHE A 36 22.48 -20.36 -15.03
C PHE A 36 23.76 -20.00 -15.79
N THR A 37 24.19 -18.74 -15.72
CA THR A 37 25.43 -18.29 -16.37
C THR A 37 26.65 -18.97 -15.75
N ALA A 38 26.67 -19.14 -14.43
CA ALA A 38 27.74 -19.86 -13.72
C ALA A 38 27.78 -21.35 -14.11
N ILE A 39 26.62 -21.99 -14.30
CA ILE A 39 26.53 -23.38 -14.79
C ILE A 39 27.11 -23.50 -16.21
N THR A 40 26.77 -22.56 -17.11
CA THR A 40 27.27 -22.58 -18.49
C THR A 40 28.79 -22.38 -18.56
N ALA A 41 29.36 -21.58 -17.67
CA ALA A 41 30.80 -21.29 -17.66
C ALA A 41 31.65 -22.36 -16.93
N GLY A 42 31.14 -22.95 -15.85
CA GLY A 42 31.90 -23.84 -14.96
C GLY A 42 31.47 -25.32 -14.97
N GLY A 43 30.40 -25.66 -15.71
CA GLY A 43 29.79 -26.98 -15.68
C GLY A 43 28.94 -27.24 -14.43
N VAL A 44 28.18 -28.34 -14.42
CA VAL A 44 27.20 -28.68 -13.37
C VAL A 44 27.85 -29.15 -12.04
N GLY A 45 29.18 -29.22 -11.97
CA GLY A 45 29.91 -29.93 -10.91
C GLY A 45 29.78 -29.37 -9.49
N ASN A 46 29.42 -28.10 -9.33
CA ASN A 46 29.38 -27.45 -8.02
C ASN A 46 27.93 -27.25 -7.51
N ALA A 47 27.29 -28.34 -7.10
CA ALA A 47 25.93 -28.32 -6.52
C ALA A 47 25.79 -27.37 -5.31
N SER A 48 26.86 -27.16 -4.54
CA SER A 48 26.88 -26.21 -3.41
C SER A 48 26.74 -24.76 -3.87
N HIS A 49 27.40 -24.36 -4.97
CA HIS A 49 27.27 -23.01 -5.52
C HIS A 49 25.87 -22.76 -6.12
N LEU A 50 25.29 -23.78 -6.75
CA LEU A 50 23.92 -23.74 -7.26
C LEU A 50 22.92 -23.51 -6.12
N ALA A 51 23.02 -24.30 -5.05
CA ALA A 51 22.16 -24.16 -3.88
C ALA A 51 22.29 -22.78 -3.23
N GLY A 52 23.52 -22.23 -3.16
CA GLY A 52 23.77 -20.88 -2.66
C GLY A 52 23.05 -19.80 -3.46
N GLY A 53 23.15 -19.82 -4.80
CA GLY A 53 22.52 -18.81 -5.65
C GLY A 53 20.98 -18.90 -5.68
N ILE A 54 20.42 -20.11 -5.56
CA ILE A 54 18.96 -20.28 -5.40
C ILE A 54 18.52 -19.72 -4.04
N SER A 55 19.26 -19.99 -2.97
CA SER A 55 18.97 -19.43 -1.64
C SER A 55 19.03 -17.90 -1.65
N GLU A 56 20.01 -17.30 -2.32
CA GLU A 56 20.13 -15.85 -2.46
C GLU A 56 18.91 -15.27 -3.19
N ALA A 57 18.49 -15.89 -4.30
CA ALA A 57 17.26 -15.52 -5.01
C ALA A 57 16.03 -15.55 -4.10
N LEU A 58 15.86 -16.60 -3.29
CA LEU A 58 14.72 -16.70 -2.37
C LEU A 58 14.75 -15.61 -1.28
N ILE A 59 15.94 -15.24 -0.80
CA ILE A 59 16.08 -14.16 0.19
C ILE A 59 15.63 -12.82 -0.38
N THR A 60 15.85 -12.52 -1.67
CA THR A 60 15.37 -11.25 -2.25
C THR A 60 13.84 -11.18 -2.29
N THR A 61 13.16 -12.30 -2.52
CA THR A 61 11.69 -12.35 -2.42
C THR A 61 11.23 -12.16 -0.99
N ALA A 62 11.86 -12.85 -0.04
CA ALA A 62 11.54 -12.69 1.38
C ALA A 62 11.68 -11.22 1.81
N ALA A 63 12.78 -10.56 1.43
CA ALA A 63 13.02 -9.14 1.69
C ALA A 63 11.94 -8.23 1.09
N GLY A 64 11.52 -8.49 -0.15
CA GLY A 64 10.43 -7.75 -0.80
C GLY A 64 9.10 -7.89 -0.05
N LEU A 65 8.79 -9.10 0.43
CA LEU A 65 7.59 -9.34 1.22
C LEU A 65 7.66 -8.71 2.62
N THR A 66 8.83 -8.73 3.26
CA THR A 66 9.04 -8.10 4.58
C THR A 66 8.74 -6.61 4.57
N VAL A 67 9.03 -5.91 3.46
CA VAL A 67 8.72 -4.48 3.32
C VAL A 67 7.28 -4.25 2.82
N ALA A 68 6.77 -5.11 1.94
CA ALA A 68 5.43 -4.96 1.38
C ALA A 68 4.30 -5.14 2.40
N ILE A 69 4.43 -6.12 3.31
CA ILE A 69 3.38 -6.43 4.30
C ILE A 69 3.13 -5.24 5.23
N PRO A 70 4.14 -4.66 5.92
CA PRO A 70 3.93 -3.50 6.78
C PRO A 70 3.43 -2.28 5.99
N ALA A 71 3.98 -2.03 4.79
CA ALA A 71 3.55 -0.91 3.95
C ALA A 71 2.06 -1.02 3.58
N LEU A 72 1.58 -2.21 3.22
CA LEU A 72 0.17 -2.45 2.90
C LEU A 72 -0.73 -2.28 4.13
N MET A 73 -0.30 -2.74 5.31
CA MET A 73 -1.06 -2.54 6.54
C MET A 73 -1.18 -1.06 6.89
N CYS A 74 -0.07 -0.31 6.84
CA CYS A 74 -0.08 1.12 7.10
C CYS A 74 -0.95 1.87 6.09
N TYR A 75 -0.85 1.56 4.80
CA TYR A 75 -1.68 2.14 3.76
C TYR A 75 -3.17 1.95 4.07
N ARG A 76 -3.59 0.71 4.35
CA ARG A 76 -5.01 0.43 4.68
C ARG A 76 -5.47 1.13 5.95
N TYR A 77 -4.64 1.19 6.99
CA TYR A 77 -4.97 1.86 8.23
C TYR A 77 -5.19 3.37 8.04
N PHE A 78 -4.26 4.03 7.36
CA PHE A 78 -4.37 5.48 7.14
C PHE A 78 -5.46 5.85 6.14
N GLN A 79 -5.66 5.04 5.09
CA GLN A 79 -6.76 5.28 4.14
C GLN A 79 -8.10 5.30 4.88
N ARG A 80 -8.36 4.27 5.70
CA ARG A 80 -9.58 4.22 6.53
C ARG A 80 -9.72 5.44 7.45
N LYS A 81 -8.61 5.90 8.03
CA LYS A 81 -8.63 7.07 8.92
C LYS A 81 -8.94 8.37 8.16
N VAL A 82 -8.48 8.51 6.93
CA VAL A 82 -8.85 9.63 6.05
C VAL A 82 -10.33 9.55 5.71
N ASP A 83 -10.83 8.38 5.29
CA ASP A 83 -12.24 8.18 4.96
C ASP A 83 -13.16 8.53 6.14
N GLU A 84 -12.84 8.07 7.36
CA GLU A 84 -13.58 8.41 8.58
C GLU A 84 -13.58 9.92 8.85
N LEU A 85 -12.46 10.61 8.59
CA LEU A 85 -12.37 12.06 8.77
C LEU A 85 -13.22 12.81 7.73
N VAL A 86 -13.23 12.35 6.48
CA VAL A 86 -14.05 12.93 5.40
C VAL A 86 -15.53 12.83 5.75
N ILE A 87 -15.99 11.67 6.20
CA ILE A 87 -17.38 11.46 6.63
C ILE A 87 -17.75 12.42 7.77
N SER A 88 -16.86 12.57 8.77
CA SER A 88 -17.10 13.52 9.87
C SER A 88 -17.19 14.96 9.38
N MET A 89 -16.34 15.38 8.44
CA MET A 89 -16.37 16.73 7.87
C MET A 89 -17.65 16.99 7.07
N GLU A 90 -18.12 16.00 6.31
CA GLU A 90 -19.39 16.09 5.57
C GLU A 90 -20.57 16.26 6.52
N GLN A 91 -20.64 15.47 7.60
CA GLN A 91 -21.69 15.59 8.61
C GLN A 91 -21.71 16.96 9.30
N GLU A 92 -20.55 17.47 9.71
CA GLU A 92 -20.45 18.78 10.34
C GLU A 92 -20.79 19.91 9.35
N SER A 93 -20.40 19.79 8.08
CA SER A 93 -20.79 20.74 7.03
C SER A 93 -22.30 20.75 6.80
N LEU A 94 -22.96 19.59 6.80
CA LEU A 94 -24.41 19.50 6.65
C LEU A 94 -25.15 20.17 7.82
N LYS A 95 -24.72 19.89 9.06
CA LYS A 95 -25.28 20.56 10.25
C LYS A 95 -25.11 22.08 10.18
N LEU A 96 -23.95 22.55 9.73
CA LEU A 96 -23.68 23.98 9.61
C LEU A 96 -24.62 24.65 8.59
N VAL A 97 -24.84 23.99 7.45
CA VAL A 97 -25.76 24.46 6.40
C VAL A 97 -27.21 24.49 6.91
N GLU A 98 -27.65 23.46 7.63
CA GLU A 98 -28.99 23.38 8.23
C GLU A 98 -29.25 24.52 9.22
N VAL A 99 -28.27 24.81 10.08
CA VAL A 99 -28.33 25.94 11.04
C VAL A 99 -28.35 27.28 10.29
N LEU A 100 -27.52 27.45 9.26
CA LEU A 100 -27.39 28.71 8.53
C LEU A 100 -28.61 29.00 7.64
N LEU A 101 -29.30 27.97 7.16
CA LEU A 101 -30.55 28.08 6.40
C LEU A 101 -31.80 28.20 7.28
N GLY A 102 -31.67 28.17 8.61
CA GLY A 102 -32.80 28.32 9.53
C GLY A 102 -33.83 27.20 9.43
N LEU A 103 -33.48 26.06 8.83
CA LEU A 103 -34.39 24.92 8.65
C LEU A 103 -34.78 24.25 9.98
N ARG A 104 -34.17 24.67 11.09
CA ARG A 104 -34.49 24.24 12.46
C ARG A 104 -35.75 24.89 13.05
N GLU A 105 -36.38 25.87 12.38
CA GLU A 105 -37.57 26.58 12.90
C GLU A 105 -38.92 26.14 12.31
N ARG A 106 -38.97 25.32 11.23
CA ARG A 106 -40.26 24.93 10.63
C ARG A 106 -40.92 23.70 11.25
N ASP A 107 -40.17 22.80 11.87
CA ASP A 107 -40.74 21.59 12.47
C ASP A 107 -41.45 21.83 13.82
N LEU A 108 -41.41 23.05 14.36
CA LEU A 108 -42.10 23.42 15.60
C LEU A 108 -43.42 24.18 15.36
N THR A 109 -43.71 24.61 14.13
CA THR A 109 -44.91 25.41 13.80
C THR A 109 -45.97 24.68 12.97
N ASP A 110 -45.65 23.54 12.34
CA ASP A 110 -46.63 22.77 11.56
C ASP A 110 -47.42 21.75 12.42
N GLY A 111 -47.29 21.84 13.75
CA GLY A 111 -47.95 20.97 14.73
C GLY A 111 -49.16 21.56 15.45
N GLU A 112 -49.66 22.74 15.03
CA GLU A 112 -50.92 23.32 15.53
C GLU A 112 -52.08 23.18 14.53
#